data_AF-A0A2T5Q105-F1
#
_entry.id   AF-A0A2T5Q105-F1
#
_cell.length_a   1.000
_cell.length_b   1.000
_cell.length_c   1.000
_cell.angle_alpha   90.00
_cell.angle_beta   90.00
_cell.angle_gamma   90.00
#
_symmetry.space_group_name_H-M   'P 1'
#
loop_
_entity.id
_entity.type
_entity.pdbx_description
1 polymer ?
#
loop_
_entity_poly.entity_id
_entity_poly.type
_entity_poly.pdbx_seq_one_letter_code
_entity_poly.pdbx_strand_id
1 'polypeptide(L)'
;AAGSALATVTSAVIGDILMIYYLRTKSKKLTTSIHETKIGWKLQFEIYAIGIPASVTNIMATFAVALTNRYLIVHGADSVAAMGIAMKANMIINMVMVGFAFGAQPLIGYVYGAKDEQRFNKVVKFDIQVVASLAFMLTIILFIFAPQVIRIFMNDPQIVKEGALMLRWLSVSTTLAGI
;
A
#
# COMPACT_ATOMS: atom_id res chain seq x y z
N ALA A 1 -5.07 -9.70 -23.25
CA ALA A 1 -5.83 -9.30 -22.04
C ALA A 1 -6.44 -10.50 -21.31
N ALA A 2 -7.18 -11.39 -21.98
CA ALA A 2 -7.86 -12.54 -21.34
C ALA A 2 -6.94 -13.47 -20.51
N GLY A 3 -5.72 -13.77 -20.99
CA GLY A 3 -4.77 -14.61 -20.27
C GLY A 3 -4.24 -14.01 -18.95
N SER A 4 -4.10 -12.68 -18.88
CA SER A 4 -3.65 -11.99 -17.66
C SER A 4 -4.73 -11.99 -16.58
N ALA A 5 -5.99 -11.85 -16.98
CA ALA A 5 -7.11 -11.92 -16.06
C ALA A 5 -7.24 -13.33 -15.46
N LEU A 6 -7.19 -14.36 -16.31
CA LEU A 6 -7.25 -15.76 -15.86
C LEU A 6 -6.11 -16.10 -14.89
N ALA A 7 -4.87 -15.74 -15.21
CA ALA A 7 -3.73 -15.99 -14.32
C ALA A 7 -3.90 -15.35 -12.93
N THR A 8 -4.42 -14.12 -12.87
CA THR A 8 -4.67 -13.41 -11.62
C THR A 8 -5.72 -14.14 -10.77
N VAL A 9 -6.84 -14.52 -11.39
CA VAL A 9 -7.91 -15.28 -10.71
C VAL A 9 -7.39 -16.63 -10.23
N THR A 10 -6.68 -17.38 -11.07
CA THR A 10 -6.14 -18.69 -10.68
C THR A 10 -5.13 -18.57 -9.53
N SER A 11 -4.26 -17.55 -9.52
CA SER A 11 -3.32 -17.32 -8.42
C SER A 11 -4.00 -16.99 -7.10
N ALA A 12 -5.06 -16.16 -7.12
CA ALA A 12 -5.85 -15.84 -5.94
C ALA A 12 -6.55 -17.09 -5.38
N VAL A 13 -7.17 -17.89 -6.25
CA VAL A 13 -7.84 -19.15 -5.86
C VAL A 13 -6.86 -20.13 -5.23
N ILE A 14 -5.65 -20.29 -5.80
CA ILE A 14 -4.63 -21.16 -5.21
C ILE A 14 -4.18 -20.64 -3.84
N GLY A 15 -4.01 -19.32 -3.70
CA GLY A 15 -3.68 -18.68 -2.42
C GLY A 15 -4.72 -18.95 -1.34
N ASP A 16 -6.00 -18.80 -1.67
CA ASP A 16 -7.11 -19.08 -0.76
C ASP A 16 -7.15 -20.54 -0.33
N ILE A 17 -6.96 -21.47 -1.27
CA ILE A 17 -6.93 -22.92 -0.99
C ILE A 17 -5.77 -23.25 -0.04
N LEU A 18 -4.57 -22.71 -0.28
CA LEU A 18 -3.42 -22.91 0.60
C LEU A 18 -3.64 -22.33 2.00
N MET A 19 -4.26 -21.15 2.09
CA MET A 19 -4.57 -20.50 3.36
C MET A 19 -5.57 -21.34 4.17
N ILE A 20 -6.64 -21.84 3.54
CA ILE A 20 -7.63 -22.73 4.17
C ILE A 20 -6.98 -24.04 4.61
N TYR A 21 -6.15 -24.65 3.76
CA TYR A 21 -5.40 -25.87 4.11
C TYR A 21 -4.49 -25.64 5.33
N TYR A 22 -3.73 -24.54 5.33
CA TYR A 22 -2.82 -24.22 6.43
C TYR A 22 -3.55 -23.95 7.75
N LEU A 23 -4.66 -23.19 7.70
CA LEU A 23 -5.50 -22.94 8.86
C LEU A 23 -6.06 -24.24 9.45
N ARG A 24 -6.56 -25.16 8.61
CA ARG A 24 -7.13 -26.44 9.04
C ARG A 24 -6.08 -27.41 9.60
N THR A 25 -4.86 -27.40 9.07
CA THR A 25 -3.86 -28.43 9.38
C THR A 25 -2.90 -28.01 10.51
N LYS A 26 -2.59 -26.72 10.65
CA LYS A 26 -1.59 -26.23 11.63
C LYS A 26 -2.12 -25.29 12.72
N SER A 27 -3.33 -24.75 12.62
CA SER A 27 -3.81 -23.79 13.61
C SER A 27 -4.56 -24.46 14.76
N LYS A 28 -3.90 -24.60 15.92
CA LYS A 28 -4.52 -25.13 17.16
C LYS A 28 -5.41 -24.10 17.89
N LYS A 29 -5.44 -22.84 17.44
CA LYS A 29 -6.17 -21.73 18.10
C LYS A 29 -7.25 -21.06 17.24
N LEU A 30 -7.37 -21.42 15.96
CA LEU A 30 -8.35 -20.82 15.03
C LEU A 30 -9.27 -21.91 14.48
N THR A 31 -10.54 -21.87 14.86
CA THR A 31 -11.57 -22.80 14.40
C THR A 31 -12.16 -22.30 13.08
N THR A 32 -11.95 -23.00 11.97
CA THR A 32 -12.55 -22.70 10.65
C THR A 32 -13.98 -23.27 10.51
N SER A 33 -14.73 -23.38 11.61
CA SER A 33 -16.10 -23.89 11.57
C SER A 33 -17.06 -22.75 11.28
N ILE A 34 -17.55 -22.69 10.03
CA ILE A 34 -18.62 -21.80 9.58
C ILE A 34 -19.87 -21.91 10.48
N HIS A 35 -20.03 -23.05 11.18
CA HIS A 35 -21.14 -23.37 12.06
C HIS A 35 -21.02 -22.77 13.47
N GLU A 36 -19.82 -22.34 13.91
CA GLU A 36 -19.61 -21.69 15.21
C GLU A 36 -19.48 -20.15 15.11
N THR A 37 -19.40 -19.60 13.88
CA THR A 37 -19.41 -18.16 13.60
C THR A 37 -20.79 -17.57 13.89
N LYS A 38 -21.11 -17.32 15.16
CA LYS A 38 -22.17 -16.39 15.53
C LYS A 38 -21.69 -14.97 15.25
N ILE A 39 -21.84 -14.53 14.01
CA ILE A 39 -21.55 -13.17 13.60
C ILE A 39 -22.60 -12.27 14.25
N GLY A 40 -22.28 -11.71 15.42
CA GLY A 40 -23.12 -10.74 16.09
C GLY A 40 -23.19 -9.45 15.28
N TRP A 41 -24.36 -8.82 15.26
CA TRP A 41 -24.60 -7.52 14.60
C TRP A 41 -23.57 -6.45 14.99
N LYS A 42 -23.10 -6.49 16.24
CA LYS A 42 -22.06 -5.59 16.75
C LYS A 42 -20.72 -5.75 16.03
N LEU A 43 -20.29 -7.00 15.75
CA LEU A 43 -19.04 -7.28 15.05
C LEU A 43 -19.10 -6.81 13.58
N GLN A 44 -20.26 -6.97 12.94
CA GLN A 44 -20.47 -6.48 11.57
C GLN A 44 -20.33 -4.96 11.51
N PHE A 45 -20.94 -4.24 12.46
CA PHE A 45 -20.83 -2.79 12.52
C PHE A 45 -19.39 -2.33 12.76
N GLU A 46 -18.64 -3.00 13.64
CA GLU A 46 -17.21 -2.71 13.86
C GLU A 46 -16.39 -2.93 12.56
N ILE A 47 -16.66 -3.99 11.81
CA ILE A 47 -16.00 -4.25 10.51
C ILE A 47 -16.34 -3.14 9.52
N TYR A 48 -17.62 -2.74 9.40
CA TYR A 48 -18.01 -1.65 8.51
C TYR A 48 -17.43 -0.29 8.93
N ALA A 49 -17.35 -0.02 10.24
CA ALA A 49 -16.77 1.20 10.77
C ALA A 49 -15.28 1.33 10.43
N ILE A 50 -14.56 0.23 10.23
CA ILE A 50 -13.15 0.22 9.77
C ILE A 50 -13.09 0.21 8.24
N GLY A 51 -13.91 -0.60 7.58
CA GLY A 51 -13.86 -0.83 6.14
C GLY A 51 -14.38 0.33 5.30
N ILE A 52 -15.42 1.04 5.75
CA ILE A 52 -16.00 2.17 5.01
C ILE A 52 -14.98 3.32 4.91
N PRO A 53 -14.37 3.81 6.01
CA PRO A 53 -13.34 4.84 5.91
C PRO A 53 -12.18 4.43 5.01
N ALA A 54 -11.67 3.19 5.14
CA ALA A 54 -10.58 2.67 4.31
C ALA A 54 -10.96 2.60 2.81
N SER A 55 -12.22 2.33 2.50
CA SER A 55 -12.72 2.33 1.12
C SER A 55 -12.80 3.75 0.58
N VAL A 56 -13.30 4.70 1.37
CA VAL A 56 -13.38 6.11 1.01
C VAL A 56 -11.98 6.68 0.74
N THR A 57 -10.98 6.38 1.57
CA THR A 57 -9.60 6.84 1.34
C THR A 57 -9.03 6.31 0.02
N ASN A 58 -9.30 5.05 -0.33
CA ASN A 58 -8.87 4.48 -1.61
C ASN A 58 -9.58 5.11 -2.82
N ILE A 59 -10.88 5.38 -2.71
CA ILE A 59 -11.65 6.07 -3.76
C ILE A 59 -11.10 7.49 -3.94
N MET A 60 -10.85 8.21 -2.85
CA MET A 60 -10.29 9.57 -2.90
C MET A 60 -8.89 9.59 -3.52
N ALA A 61 -8.02 8.63 -3.18
CA ALA A 61 -6.71 8.50 -3.80
C ALA A 61 -6.81 8.25 -5.31
N THR A 62 -7.70 7.34 -5.73
CA THR A 62 -7.95 7.05 -7.15
C THR A 62 -8.50 8.27 -7.88
N PHE A 63 -9.40 9.01 -7.25
CA PHE A 63 -10.00 10.22 -7.80
C PHE A 63 -8.96 11.35 -7.96
N ALA A 64 -8.08 11.54 -6.98
CA ALA A 64 -6.99 12.51 -7.03
C ALA A 64 -6.04 12.22 -8.21
N VAL A 65 -5.71 10.95 -8.44
CA VAL A 65 -4.91 10.53 -9.60
C VAL A 65 -5.63 10.81 -10.90
N ALA A 66 -6.92 10.47 -11.00
CA ALA A 66 -7.71 10.71 -12.21
C ALA A 66 -7.81 12.20 -12.55
N LEU A 67 -8.04 13.06 -11.56
CA LEU A 67 -8.01 14.51 -11.72
C LEU A 67 -6.64 14.99 -12.18
N THR A 68 -5.57 14.56 -11.52
CA THR A 68 -4.19 14.94 -11.86
C THR A 68 -3.87 14.59 -13.30
N ASN A 69 -4.20 13.37 -13.74
CA ASN A 69 -4.04 12.94 -15.13
C ASN A 69 -4.87 13.82 -16.08
N ARG A 70 -6.11 14.17 -15.72
CA ARG A 70 -6.96 15.03 -16.57
C ARG A 70 -6.43 16.46 -16.70
N TYR A 71 -5.86 17.03 -15.63
CA TYR A 71 -5.17 18.32 -15.71
C TYR A 71 -3.93 18.26 -16.60
N LEU A 72 -3.18 17.15 -16.54
CA LEU A 72 -1.96 16.96 -17.35
C LEU A 72 -2.23 16.78 -18.85
N ILE A 73 -3.43 16.35 -19.26
CA ILE A 73 -3.78 16.22 -20.69
C ILE A 73 -3.61 17.55 -21.44
N VAL A 74 -3.86 18.68 -20.78
CA VAL A 74 -3.70 20.03 -21.38
C VAL A 74 -2.23 20.39 -21.62
N HIS A 75 -1.31 19.76 -20.88
CA HIS A 75 0.14 19.97 -21.00
C HIS A 75 0.81 19.07 -22.04
N GLY A 76 0.07 18.16 -22.69
CA GLY A 76 0.57 17.27 -23.74
C GLY A 76 0.67 15.80 -23.31
N ALA A 77 0.67 14.91 -24.30
CA ALA A 77 0.72 13.46 -24.07
C ALA A 77 2.00 13.03 -23.32
N ASP A 78 3.11 13.75 -23.54
CA ASP A 78 4.41 13.46 -22.95
C ASP A 78 4.42 13.70 -21.43
N SER A 79 3.78 14.77 -20.94
CA SER A 79 3.67 15.05 -19.50
C SER A 79 2.74 14.06 -18.78
N VAL A 80 1.68 13.57 -19.44
CA VAL A 80 0.82 12.49 -18.90
C VAL A 80 1.62 11.18 -18.82
N ALA A 81 2.42 10.85 -19.84
CA ALA A 81 3.29 9.69 -19.83
C ALA A 81 4.37 9.79 -18.74
N ALA A 82 4.98 10.97 -18.56
CA ALA A 82 5.95 11.27 -17.51
C ALA A 82 5.36 11.02 -16.11
N MET A 83 4.16 11.55 -15.85
CA MET A 83 3.46 11.38 -14.58
C MET A 83 3.11 9.91 -14.34
N GLY A 84 2.62 9.19 -15.36
CA GLY A 84 2.33 7.76 -15.26
C GLY A 84 3.55 6.93 -14.86
N ILE A 85 4.73 7.25 -15.41
CA ILE A 85 5.99 6.60 -15.03
C ILE A 85 6.40 6.98 -13.60
N ALA A 86 6.36 8.26 -13.25
CA ALA A 86 6.67 8.73 -11.89
C ALA A 86 5.77 8.07 -10.85
N MET A 87 4.47 7.92 -11.13
CA MET A 87 3.53 7.21 -10.27
C MET A 87 3.87 5.73 -10.10
N LYS A 88 4.24 5.03 -11.18
CA LYS A 88 4.67 3.63 -11.12
C LYS A 88 5.94 3.47 -10.28
N ALA A 89 6.90 4.38 -10.44
CA ALA A 89 8.10 4.39 -9.61
C ALA A 89 7.76 4.63 -8.13
N ASN A 90 6.86 5.58 -7.84
CA ASN A 90 6.40 5.85 -6.48
C ASN A 90 5.64 4.66 -5.86
N MET A 91 4.90 3.90 -6.68
CA MET A 91 4.15 2.72 -6.23
C MET A 91 5.05 1.62 -5.64
N ILE A 92 6.27 1.46 -6.15
CA ILE A 92 7.24 0.48 -5.62
C ILE A 92 7.55 0.78 -4.14
N ILE A 93 7.73 2.06 -3.81
CA ILE A 93 8.03 2.49 -2.44
C ILE A 93 6.81 2.39 -1.55
N ASN A 94 5.65 2.79 -2.05
CA ASN A 94 4.40 2.57 -1.34
C ASN A 94 4.20 1.10 -1.00
N MET A 95 4.53 0.16 -1.89
CA MET A 95 4.46 -1.27 -1.59
C MET A 95 5.43 -1.69 -0.49
N VAL A 96 6.66 -1.16 -0.46
CA VAL A 96 7.61 -1.41 0.62
C VAL A 96 7.04 -0.91 1.96
N MET A 97 6.53 0.33 2.00
CA MET A 97 5.92 0.91 3.21
C MET A 97 4.70 0.10 3.68
N VAL A 98 3.80 -0.26 2.75
CA VAL A 98 2.63 -1.10 3.04
C VAL A 98 3.05 -2.47 3.57
N GLY A 99 4.13 -3.05 3.04
CA GLY A 99 4.71 -4.30 3.54
C GLY A 99 5.13 -4.21 5.01
N PHE A 100 5.78 -3.13 5.42
CA PHE A 100 6.13 -2.88 6.82
C PHE A 100 4.88 -2.67 7.69
N ALA A 101 3.92 -1.87 7.22
CA ALA A 101 2.67 -1.62 7.95
C ALA A 101 1.88 -2.92 8.20
N PHE A 102 1.75 -3.79 7.20
CA PHE A 102 1.11 -5.10 7.36
C PHE A 102 1.93 -6.07 8.23
N GLY A 103 3.25 -5.93 8.28
CA GLY A 103 4.11 -6.68 9.20
C GLY A 103 3.90 -6.29 10.67
N ALA A 104 3.62 -5.01 10.93
CA ALA A 104 3.37 -4.49 12.27
C ALA A 104 1.96 -4.80 12.78
N GLN A 105 0.97 -4.84 11.90
CA GLN A 105 -0.44 -5.10 12.21
C GLN A 105 -0.69 -6.31 13.14
N PRO A 106 -0.13 -7.53 12.91
CA PRO A 106 -0.33 -8.66 13.81
C PRO A 106 0.34 -8.47 15.18
N LEU A 107 1.48 -7.79 15.26
CA LEU A 107 2.17 -7.51 16.52
C LEU A 107 1.33 -6.55 17.38
N ILE A 108 0.81 -5.48 16.77
CA ILE A 108 -0.09 -4.53 17.41
C ILE A 108 -1.37 -5.24 17.85
N GLY A 109 -1.97 -6.06 16.99
CA GLY A 109 -3.18 -6.84 17.29
C GLY A 109 -2.99 -7.79 18.48
N TYR A 110 -1.83 -8.43 18.59
CA TYR A 110 -1.49 -9.30 19.72
C TYR A 110 -1.39 -8.53 21.04
N VAL A 111 -0.66 -7.41 21.06
CA VAL A 111 -0.45 -6.61 22.28
C VAL A 111 -1.74 -5.90 22.71
N TYR A 112 -2.52 -5.42 21.74
CA TYR A 112 -3.86 -4.86 21.99
C TYR A 112 -4.80 -5.91 22.59
N GLY A 113 -4.80 -7.14 22.04
CA GLY A 113 -5.57 -8.26 22.59
C GLY A 113 -5.14 -8.69 24.00
N ALA A 114 -3.86 -8.50 24.35
CA ALA A 114 -3.32 -8.77 25.68
C ALA A 114 -3.66 -7.68 26.73
N LYS A 115 -4.29 -6.57 26.32
CA LYS A 115 -4.60 -5.40 27.18
C LYS A 115 -3.39 -4.79 27.89
N ASP A 116 -2.19 -4.95 27.34
CA ASP A 116 -0.95 -4.37 27.87
C ASP A 116 -0.68 -3.00 27.22
N GLU A 117 -1.25 -1.94 27.80
CA GLU A 117 -1.14 -0.58 27.26
C GLU A 117 0.30 -0.04 27.25
N GLN A 118 1.13 -0.43 28.21
CA GLN A 118 2.53 -0.01 28.26
C GLN A 118 3.30 -0.59 27.08
N ARG A 119 3.12 -1.88 26.80
CA ARG A 119 3.75 -2.55 25.67
C ARG A 119 3.15 -2.08 24.35
N PHE A 120 1.85 -1.78 24.30
CA PHE A 120 1.18 -1.22 23.12
C PHE A 120 1.85 0.09 22.71
N ASN A 121 1.98 1.03 23.63
CA ASN A 121 2.61 2.33 23.36
C ASN A 121 4.08 2.20 22.95
N LYS A 122 4.82 1.22 23.50
CA LYS A 122 6.20 0.95 23.09
C LYS A 122 6.28 0.41 21.66
N VAL A 123 5.42 -0.55 21.32
CA VAL A 123 5.38 -1.14 19.97
C VAL A 123 4.97 -0.11 18.93
N VAL A 124 3.93 0.70 19.20
CA VAL A 124 3.48 1.75 18.28
C VAL A 124 4.56 2.80 18.07
N LYS A 125 5.24 3.26 19.14
CA LYS A 125 6.35 4.20 19.00
C LYS A 125 7.50 3.63 18.18
N PHE A 126 7.85 2.37 18.42
CA PHE A 126 8.89 1.69 17.66
C PHE A 126 8.50 1.56 16.18
N ASP A 127 7.26 1.19 15.89
CA ASP A 127 6.74 1.06 14.54
C ASP A 127 6.77 2.39 13.79
N ILE A 128 6.27 3.47 14.40
CA ILE A 128 6.33 4.83 13.83
C ILE A 128 7.79 5.24 13.58
N GLN A 129 8.70 4.98 14.51
CA GLN A 129 10.12 5.30 14.31
C GLN A 129 10.74 4.54 13.15
N VAL A 130 10.43 3.25 13.00
CA VAL A 130 10.92 2.41 11.91
C VAL A 130 10.34 2.87 10.57
N VAL A 131 9.02 3.07 10.49
CA VAL A 131 8.33 3.53 9.28
C VAL A 131 8.83 4.92 8.86
N ALA A 132 8.94 5.88 9.80
CA ALA A 132 9.45 7.21 9.50
C ALA A 132 10.91 7.19 9.02
N SER A 133 11.77 6.38 9.66
CA SER A 133 13.16 6.23 9.25
C SER A 133 13.28 5.61 7.86
N LEU A 134 12.51 4.55 7.58
CA LEU A 134 12.48 3.91 6.27
C LEU A 134 11.93 4.84 5.19
N ALA A 135 10.84 5.55 5.47
CA ALA A 135 10.26 6.52 4.55
C ALA A 135 11.26 7.62 4.20
N PHE A 136 11.95 8.17 5.21
CA PHE A 136 12.97 9.19 5.00
C PHE A 136 14.15 8.68 4.18
N MET A 137 14.67 7.48 4.49
CA MET A 137 15.76 6.86 3.72
C MET A 137 15.37 6.60 2.26
N LEU A 138 14.20 6.02 2.02
CA LEU A 138 13.72 5.72 0.66
C LEU A 138 13.51 6.99 -0.16
N THR A 139 13.03 8.06 0.47
CA THR A 139 12.83 9.34 -0.19
C THR A 139 14.12 10.03 -0.56
N ILE A 140 15.14 9.98 0.29
CA ILE A 140 16.48 10.50 -0.07
C ILE A 140 17.04 9.72 -1.26
N ILE A 141 16.96 8.39 -1.23
CA ILE A 141 17.43 7.53 -2.31
C ILE A 141 16.71 7.90 -3.61
N LEU A 142 15.37 8.00 -3.60
CA LEU A 142 14.65 8.41 -4.80
C LEU A 142 14.94 9.83 -5.24
N PHE A 143 15.10 10.76 -4.32
CA PHE A 143 15.34 12.15 -4.69
C PHE A 143 16.64 12.31 -5.49
N ILE A 144 17.67 11.56 -5.09
CA ILE A 144 18.99 11.51 -5.73
C ILE A 144 18.93 10.71 -7.04
N PHE A 145 18.30 9.52 -7.02
CA PHE A 145 18.26 8.60 -8.15
C PHE A 145 17.03 8.76 -9.07
N ALA A 146 16.20 9.78 -8.85
CA ALA A 146 14.98 10.04 -9.63
C ALA A 146 15.19 9.98 -11.15
N PRO A 147 16.18 10.68 -11.75
CA PRO A 147 16.36 10.62 -13.20
C PRO A 147 16.80 9.24 -13.71
N GLN A 148 17.54 8.48 -12.90
CA GLN A 148 17.94 7.10 -13.22
C GLN A 148 16.74 6.16 -13.17
N VAL A 149 15.87 6.30 -12.16
CA VAL A 149 14.65 5.50 -12.03
C VAL A 149 13.70 5.75 -13.20
N ILE A 150 13.50 7.01 -13.60
CA ILE A 150 12.67 7.34 -14.76
C ILE A 150 13.30 6.81 -16.07
N ARG A 151 14.63 6.89 -16.21
CA ARG A 151 15.36 6.36 -17.37
C ARG A 151 15.18 4.86 -17.61
N ILE A 152 14.92 4.08 -16.56
CA ILE A 152 14.62 2.65 -16.70
C ILE A 152 13.32 2.43 -17.49
N PHE A 153 12.37 3.35 -17.39
CA PHE A 153 11.09 3.26 -18.09
C PHE A 153 11.09 3.98 -19.44
N MET A 154 11.79 5.11 -19.56
CA MET A 154 11.83 5.88 -20.81
C MET A 154 13.11 6.69 -20.96
N ASN A 155 13.69 6.68 -22.16
CA ASN A 155 14.97 7.33 -22.45
C ASN A 155 14.84 8.71 -23.11
N ASP A 156 13.63 9.26 -23.22
CA ASP A 156 13.43 10.60 -23.77
C ASP A 156 13.94 11.69 -22.78
N PRO A 157 14.88 12.57 -23.20
CA PRO A 157 15.48 13.57 -22.31
C PRO A 157 14.46 14.57 -21.72
N GLN A 158 13.41 14.93 -22.46
CA GLN A 158 12.40 15.86 -21.96
C GLN A 158 11.55 15.18 -20.89
N ILE A 159 11.12 13.94 -21.14
CA ILE A 159 10.27 13.19 -20.23
C ILE A 159 11.04 12.76 -18.97
N VAL A 160 12.32 12.45 -19.09
CA VAL A 160 13.18 12.17 -17.92
C VAL A 160 13.28 13.40 -17.01
N LYS A 161 13.42 14.60 -17.57
CA LYS A 161 13.52 15.84 -16.79
C LYS A 161 12.22 16.16 -16.06
N GLU A 162 11.09 16.10 -16.77
CA GLU A 162 9.77 16.36 -16.17
C GLU A 162 9.38 15.26 -15.17
N GLY A 163 9.54 13.99 -15.54
CA GLY A 163 9.22 12.84 -14.70
C GLY A 163 10.07 12.79 -13.44
N ALA A 164 11.35 13.17 -13.50
CA ALA A 164 12.19 13.24 -12.30
C ALA A 164 11.74 14.35 -11.34
N LEU A 165 11.30 15.50 -11.85
CA LEU A 165 10.77 16.58 -11.02
C LEU A 165 9.45 16.16 -10.37
N MET A 166 8.54 15.55 -11.13
CA MET A 166 7.28 15.01 -10.60
C MET A 166 7.52 13.92 -9.55
N LEU A 167 8.45 12.99 -9.81
CA LEU A 167 8.81 11.92 -8.87
C LEU A 167 9.36 12.47 -7.55
N ARG A 168 10.16 13.53 -7.58
CA ARG A 168 10.67 14.19 -6.37
C ARG A 168 9.54 14.75 -5.51
N TRP A 169 8.60 15.47 -6.13
CA TRP A 169 7.44 16.02 -5.41
C TRP A 169 6.54 14.92 -4.85
N LEU A 170 6.29 13.86 -5.63
CA LEU A 170 5.55 12.67 -5.18
C LEU A 170 6.22 11.99 -3.98
N SER A 171 7.54 11.80 -4.03
CA SER A 171 8.30 11.15 -2.95
C SER A 171 8.20 11.94 -1.64
N VAL A 172 8.33 13.27 -1.73
CA VAL A 172 8.20 14.15 -0.55
C VAL A 172 6.78 14.13 0.00
N SER A 173 5.76 14.24 -0.86
CA SER A 173 4.35 14.18 -0.43
C SER A 173 3.99 12.83 0.20
N THR A 174 4.54 11.73 -0.32
CA THR A 174 4.30 10.38 0.19
C THR A 174 4.94 10.18 1.57
N THR A 175 6.14 10.73 1.77
CA THR A 175 6.83 10.67 3.08
C THR A 175 6.09 11.46 4.14
N LEU A 176 5.58 12.64 3.79
CA LEU A 176 4.74 13.45 4.67
C LEU A 176 3.42 12.77 5.01
N ALA A 177 2.86 11.97 4.10
CA ALA A 177 1.65 11.19 4.38
C ALA A 177 1.90 9.93 5.22
N GLY A 178 3.14 9.42 5.25
CA GLY A 178 3.53 8.22 5.98
C GLY A 178 3.96 8.44 7.43
N ILE A 179 4.12 9.70 7.86
CA ILE A 179 4.47 10.13 9.22
C ILE A 179 3.23 10.72 9.88
#